data_AF-A0A530GRT2-F1
#
_entry.id   AF-A0A530GRT2-F1
#
_cell.length_a   1.000
_cell.length_b   1.000
_cell.length_c   1.000
_cell.angle_alpha   90.00
_cell.angle_beta   90.00
_cell.angle_gamma   90.00
#
_symmetry.space_group_name_H-M   'P 1'
#
loop_
_entity.id
_entity.type
_entity.pdbx_description
1 polymer ?
#
loop_
_entity_poly.entity_id
_entity_poly.type
_entity_poly.pdbx_seq_one_letter_code
_entity_poly.pdbx_strand_id
1 'polypeptide(L)'
;MSLRFGILVFPNVQQLDLTGPYEVMATVKGAEVELIWKDRNPVTSSTRLSLTPTATFDDCPPLDVLCIPGGGGLNALLEDKAVLDFVWERAAEARYITSVCSGALVLGAAGLLRGKRATTHWYA
;
A
#
# COMPACT_ATOMS: atom_id res chain seq x y z
N MET A 1 6.88 4.17 22.01
CA MET A 1 6.49 3.19 20.97
C MET A 1 6.88 3.77 19.62
N SER A 2 7.53 2.98 18.78
CA SER A 2 7.85 3.34 17.39
C SER A 2 6.56 3.33 16.57
N LEU A 3 6.39 4.28 15.63
CA LEU A 3 5.30 4.25 14.66
C LEU A 3 5.67 3.32 13.51
N ARG A 4 4.79 2.39 13.14
CA ARG A 4 5.02 1.50 12.01
C ARG A 4 4.13 1.83 10.81
N PHE A 5 4.76 2.12 9.69
CA PHE A 5 4.10 2.41 8.42
C PHE A 5 4.27 1.21 7.49
N GLY A 6 3.21 0.85 6.78
CA GLY A 6 3.25 -0.14 5.70
C GLY A 6 2.76 0.47 4.40
N ILE A 7 3.52 0.28 3.33
CA ILE A 7 3.16 0.73 2.00
C ILE A 7 3.16 -0.47 1.06
N LEU A 8 2.04 -0.72 0.38
CA LEU A 8 1.97 -1.82 -0.59
C LEU A 8 2.86 -1.47 -1.80
N VAL A 9 3.71 -2.41 -2.25
CA VAL A 9 4.52 -2.27 -3.47
C VAL A 9 4.16 -3.39 -4.43
N PHE A 10 3.80 -3.08 -5.67
CA PHE A 10 3.28 -4.08 -6.63
C PHE A 10 3.74 -3.83 -8.06
N PRO A 11 3.76 -4.85 -8.95
CA PRO A 11 4.18 -4.69 -10.33
C PRO A 11 3.41 -3.57 -11.03
N ASN A 12 4.12 -2.68 -11.74
CA ASN A 12 3.55 -1.49 -12.38
C ASN A 12 2.90 -0.46 -11.42
N VAL A 13 3.31 -0.43 -10.15
CA VAL A 13 2.99 0.67 -9.22
C VAL A 13 3.47 2.01 -9.77
N GLN A 14 2.69 3.08 -9.55
CA GLN A 14 3.15 4.44 -9.82
C GLN A 14 4.12 4.83 -8.70
N GLN A 15 5.43 4.73 -8.96
CA GLN A 15 6.41 4.78 -7.86
C GLN A 15 6.32 6.07 -7.02
N LEU A 16 5.93 7.21 -7.59
CA LEU A 16 5.84 8.47 -6.84
C LEU A 16 4.72 8.46 -5.79
N ASP A 17 3.65 7.72 -6.04
CA ASP A 17 2.56 7.51 -5.08
C ASP A 17 3.05 6.78 -3.83
N LEU A 18 4.15 6.03 -3.95
CA LEU A 18 4.81 5.30 -2.88
C LEU A 18 5.99 6.08 -2.30
N THR A 19 6.92 6.53 -3.14
CA THR A 19 8.20 7.14 -2.73
C THR A 19 8.01 8.51 -2.08
N GLY A 20 6.98 9.27 -2.48
CA GLY A 20 6.62 10.53 -1.82
C GLY A 20 6.23 10.33 -0.36
N PRO A 21 5.18 9.54 -0.06
CA PRO A 21 4.82 9.20 1.31
C PRO A 21 5.93 8.50 2.07
N TYR A 22 6.67 7.58 1.43
CA TYR A 22 7.78 6.86 2.04
C TYR A 22 8.82 7.81 2.64
N GLU A 23 9.30 8.80 1.87
CA GLU A 23 10.32 9.75 2.33
C GLU A 23 9.84 10.50 3.57
N VAL A 24 8.60 10.99 3.57
CA VAL A 24 8.02 11.71 4.71
C VAL A 24 7.88 10.79 5.92
N MET A 25 7.39 9.56 5.75
CA MET A 25 7.20 8.60 6.84
C MET A 25 8.54 8.16 7.45
N ALA A 26 9.55 7.91 6.63
CA ALA A 26 10.88 7.46 7.05
C ALA A 26 11.65 8.53 7.85
N THR A 27 11.35 9.82 7.65
CA THR A 27 11.98 10.91 8.41
C THR A 27 11.39 11.10 9.82
N VAL A 28 10.29 10.42 10.15
CA VAL A 28 9.70 10.48 11.50
C VAL A 28 10.62 9.77 12.50
N LYS A 29 10.99 10.48 13.58
CA LYS A 29 11.93 9.96 14.57
C LYS A 29 11.44 8.64 15.18
N GLY A 30 12.23 7.59 14.98
CA GLY A 30 11.96 6.26 15.51
C GLY A 30 10.80 5.56 14.81
N ALA A 31 10.41 5.96 13.61
CA ALA A 31 9.47 5.23 12.78
C ALA A 31 10.15 4.07 12.04
N GLU A 32 9.35 3.05 11.70
CA GLU A 32 9.72 1.96 10.81
C GLU A 32 8.79 1.98 9.60
N VAL A 33 9.33 1.81 8.39
CA VAL A 33 8.55 1.82 7.14
C VAL A 33 8.79 0.52 6.40
N GLU A 34 7.71 -0.22 6.17
CA GLU A 34 7.74 -1.48 5.43
C GLU A 34 7.21 -1.30 4.01
N LEU A 35 7.96 -1.78 3.02
CA LEU A 35 7.45 -2.02 1.67
C LEU A 35 6.93 -3.44 1.60
N ILE A 36 5.63 -3.60 1.40
CA ILE A 36 4.96 -4.89 1.60
C ILE A 36 4.51 -5.48 0.27
N TRP A 37 4.88 -6.73 0.03
CA TRP A 37 4.42 -7.48 -1.14
C TRP A 37 4.22 -8.98 -0.87
N LYS A 38 4.02 -9.79 -1.90
CA LYS A 38 3.84 -11.24 -1.78
C LYS A 38 5.14 -11.98 -1.45
N ASP A 39 6.25 -11.46 -1.94
CA ASP A 39 7.59 -11.99 -1.72
C ASP A 39 8.60 -10.82 -1.62
N ARG A 40 9.88 -11.14 -1.47
CA ARG A 40 10.98 -10.16 -1.39
C ARG A 40 11.70 -9.97 -2.74
N ASN A 41 11.14 -10.47 -3.84
CA ASN A 41 11.73 -10.26 -5.15
C ASN A 41 11.54 -8.80 -5.57
N PRO A 42 12.51 -8.19 -6.28
CA PRO A 42 12.36 -6.82 -6.75
C PRO A 42 11.12 -6.65 -7.63
N VAL A 43 10.36 -5.61 -7.35
CA VAL A 43 9.15 -5.22 -8.06
C VAL A 43 9.47 -4.07 -8.99
N THR A 44 9.11 -4.21 -10.26
CA THR A 44 9.30 -3.16 -11.27
C THR A 44 8.08 -2.23 -11.30
N SER A 45 8.30 -0.94 -11.06
CA SER A 45 7.27 0.11 -11.17
C SER A 45 6.90 0.43 -12.63
N SER A 46 5.84 1.23 -12.82
CA SER A 46 5.37 1.67 -14.15
C SER A 46 6.45 2.39 -14.96
N THR A 47 7.36 3.09 -14.29
CA THR A 47 8.48 3.82 -14.89
C THR A 47 9.81 3.07 -14.79
N ARG A 48 9.78 1.74 -14.59
CA ARG A 48 10.94 0.83 -14.53
C ARG A 48 11.89 1.01 -13.34
N LEU A 49 11.56 1.86 -12.36
CA LEU A 49 12.27 1.86 -11.09
C LEU A 49 12.03 0.51 -10.39
N SER A 50 13.12 -0.13 -9.95
CA SER A 50 13.07 -1.38 -9.19
C SER A 50 12.98 -1.06 -7.69
N LEU A 51 12.00 -1.65 -7.02
CA LEU A 51 11.73 -1.47 -5.59
C LEU A 51 11.76 -2.85 -4.92
N THR A 52 12.47 -2.99 -3.81
CA THR A 52 12.57 -4.27 -3.09
C THR A 52 11.64 -4.27 -1.88
N PRO A 53 10.68 -5.19 -1.79
CA PRO A 53 9.85 -5.36 -0.59
C PRO A 53 10.68 -5.70 0.64
N THR A 54 10.34 -5.10 1.79
CA THR A 54 10.98 -5.34 3.10
C THR A 54 10.14 -6.24 4.01
N ALA A 55 8.88 -6.52 3.64
CA ALA A 55 8.02 -7.50 4.29
C ALA A 55 7.14 -8.22 3.26
N THR A 56 6.76 -9.45 3.58
CA THR A 56 5.74 -10.21 2.86
C THR A 56 4.39 -10.10 3.56
N PHE A 57 3.31 -10.58 2.94
CA PHE A 57 2.01 -10.64 3.62
C PHE A 57 2.05 -11.53 4.87
N ASP A 58 2.86 -12.58 4.87
CA ASP A 58 2.97 -13.54 5.97
C ASP A 58 3.83 -13.02 7.14
N ASP A 59 4.87 -12.22 6.87
CA ASP A 59 5.80 -11.72 7.89
C ASP A 59 5.58 -10.25 8.26
N CYS A 60 4.62 -9.57 7.63
CA CYS A 60 4.29 -8.17 7.91
C CYS A 60 3.73 -8.03 9.34
N PRO A 61 4.39 -7.27 10.23
CA PRO A 61 3.90 -7.02 11.58
C PRO A 61 2.66 -6.08 11.58
N PRO A 62 1.97 -5.92 12.73
CA PRO A 62 0.89 -4.93 12.86
C PRO A 62 1.36 -3.51 12.53
N LEU A 63 0.50 -2.75 11.85
CA LEU A 63 0.84 -1.42 11.34
C LEU A 63 0.05 -0.33 12.07
N ASP A 64 0.67 0.82 12.34
CA ASP A 64 -0.07 2.02 12.73
C ASP A 64 -0.76 2.68 11.52
N VAL A 65 -0.08 2.65 10.36
CA VAL A 65 -0.55 3.28 9.11
C VAL A 65 -0.36 2.32 7.95
N LEU A 66 -1.44 2.08 7.20
CA LEU A 66 -1.41 1.37 5.93
C LEU A 66 -1.62 2.37 4.77
N CYS A 67 -0.77 2.32 3.76
CA CYS A 67 -0.85 3.15 2.57
C CYS A 67 -0.91 2.29 1.29
N ILE A 68 -1.93 2.53 0.46
CA ILE A 68 -2.10 1.85 -0.83
C ILE A 68 -1.82 2.85 -1.98
N PRO A 69 -0.71 2.71 -2.71
CA PRO A 69 -0.43 3.56 -3.87
C PRO A 69 -1.28 3.16 -5.09
N GLY A 70 -1.36 4.04 -6.08
CA GLY A 70 -1.95 3.75 -7.38
C GLY A 70 -0.94 3.17 -8.38
N GLY A 71 -1.37 3.05 -9.63
CA GLY A 71 -0.51 2.63 -10.73
C GLY A 71 -1.20 1.76 -11.78
N GLY A 72 -0.47 1.50 -12.87
CA GLY A 72 -0.96 0.68 -13.98
C GLY A 72 -1.18 -0.79 -13.63
N GLY A 73 -0.59 -1.27 -12.53
CA GLY A 73 -0.79 -2.63 -12.01
C GLY A 73 -2.09 -2.87 -11.27
N LEU A 74 -2.87 -1.81 -11.00
CA LEU A 74 -3.98 -1.87 -10.05
C LEU A 74 -5.09 -2.85 -10.44
N ASN A 75 -5.41 -2.98 -11.74
CA ASN A 75 -6.49 -3.86 -12.18
C ASN A 75 -6.30 -5.31 -11.71
N ALA A 76 -5.05 -5.80 -11.71
CA ALA A 76 -4.75 -7.14 -11.21
C ALA A 76 -5.03 -7.27 -9.70
N LEU A 77 -4.79 -6.21 -8.92
CA LEU A 77 -5.00 -6.20 -7.47
C LEU A 77 -6.49 -6.24 -7.09
N LEU A 78 -7.38 -5.72 -7.95
CA LEU A 78 -8.82 -5.68 -7.68
C LEU A 78 -9.48 -7.07 -7.66
N GLU A 79 -8.82 -8.07 -8.24
CA GLU A 79 -9.28 -9.47 -8.29
C GLU A 79 -8.36 -10.40 -7.49
N ASP A 80 -7.28 -9.86 -6.91
CA ASP A 80 -6.27 -10.62 -6.20
C ASP A 80 -6.68 -10.84 -4.75
N LYS A 81 -7.30 -11.99 -4.47
CA LYS A 81 -7.80 -12.35 -3.14
C LYS A 81 -6.72 -12.20 -2.05
N ALA A 82 -5.47 -12.58 -2.34
CA ALA A 82 -4.39 -12.49 -1.34
C ALA A 82 -4.08 -11.03 -0.97
N VAL A 83 -4.13 -10.12 -1.96
CA VAL A 83 -3.95 -8.68 -1.70
C VAL A 83 -5.14 -8.12 -0.94
N LEU A 84 -6.37 -8.44 -1.36
CA LEU A 84 -7.58 -7.90 -0.74
C LEU A 84 -7.75 -8.39 0.71
N ASP A 85 -7.50 -9.67 0.98
CA ASP A 85 -7.52 -10.23 2.32
C ASP A 85 -6.46 -9.54 3.20
N PHE A 86 -5.21 -9.46 2.73
CA PHE A 86 -4.13 -8.79 3.48
C PHE A 86 -4.48 -7.33 3.83
N VAL A 87 -5.00 -6.57 2.85
CA VAL A 87 -5.42 -5.18 3.05
C VAL A 87 -6.56 -5.10 4.06
N TRP A 88 -7.56 -5.97 3.98
CA TRP A 88 -8.67 -6.01 4.93
C TRP A 88 -8.20 -6.35 6.35
N GLU A 89 -7.34 -7.35 6.51
CA GLU A 89 -6.80 -7.79 7.80
C GLU A 89 -5.96 -6.70 8.45
N ARG A 90 -4.98 -6.11 7.73
CA ARG A 90 -4.15 -5.04 8.28
C ARG A 90 -4.92 -3.75 8.52
N ALA A 91 -5.95 -3.47 7.71
CA ALA A 91 -6.83 -2.33 7.95
C ALA A 91 -7.62 -2.45 9.26
N ALA A 92 -7.93 -3.66 9.73
CA ALA A 92 -8.64 -3.86 11.01
C ALA A 92 -7.80 -3.47 12.23
N GLU A 93 -6.48 -3.52 12.11
CA GLU A 93 -5.52 -3.19 13.18
C GLU A 93 -4.94 -1.78 13.04
N ALA A 94 -4.90 -1.24 11.82
CA ALA A 94 -4.31 0.06 11.55
C ALA A 94 -5.12 1.23 12.13
N ARG A 95 -4.39 2.23 12.66
CA ARG A 95 -4.99 3.49 13.14
C ARG A 95 -5.39 4.39 11.99
N TYR A 96 -4.63 4.36 10.89
CA TYR A 96 -4.92 5.09 9.67
C TYR A 96 -4.81 4.19 8.45
N ILE A 97 -5.88 4.17 7.66
CA ILE A 97 -5.94 3.50 6.36
C ILE A 97 -5.94 4.60 5.32
N THR A 98 -4.94 4.61 4.46
CA THR A 98 -4.70 5.68 3.50
C THR A 98 -4.48 5.11 2.10
N SER A 99 -4.70 5.94 1.09
CA SER A 99 -4.39 5.60 -0.30
C SER A 99 -4.01 6.85 -1.07
N VAL A 100 -3.24 6.65 -2.14
CA VAL A 100 -2.88 7.69 -3.09
C VAL A 100 -3.41 7.31 -4.47
N CYS A 101 -3.87 8.29 -5.24
CA CYS A 101 -4.30 8.11 -6.63
C CYS A 101 -5.37 7.01 -6.75
N SER A 102 -5.19 6.05 -7.67
CA SER A 102 -6.11 4.94 -7.89
C SER A 102 -6.07 3.89 -6.77
N GLY A 103 -5.14 3.93 -5.82
CA GLY A 103 -5.07 2.98 -4.70
C GLY A 103 -6.35 2.93 -3.85
N ALA A 104 -7.16 3.99 -3.87
CA ALA A 104 -8.49 4.01 -3.26
C ALA A 104 -9.42 2.93 -3.82
N LEU A 105 -9.24 2.52 -5.08
CA LEU A 105 -10.03 1.45 -5.70
C LEU A 105 -9.73 0.09 -5.05
N VAL A 106 -8.49 -0.18 -4.65
CA VAL A 106 -8.12 -1.39 -3.89
C VAL A 106 -8.78 -1.38 -2.52
N LEU A 107 -8.79 -0.24 -1.82
CA LEU A 107 -9.54 -0.09 -0.57
C LEU A 107 -11.04 -0.32 -0.77
N GLY A 108 -11.59 0.14 -1.89
CA GLY A 108 -12.98 -0.11 -2.29
C GLY A 108 -13.28 -1.59 -2.52
N ALA A 109 -12.41 -2.28 -3.27
CA ALA A 109 -12.52 -3.72 -3.54
C ALA A 109 -12.38 -4.56 -2.28
N ALA A 110 -11.51 -4.16 -1.34
CA ALA A 110 -11.41 -4.76 0.00
C ALA A 110 -12.61 -4.44 0.91
N GLY A 111 -13.59 -3.66 0.43
CA GLY A 111 -14.82 -3.32 1.17
C GLY A 111 -14.67 -2.21 2.20
N LEU A 112 -13.49 -1.57 2.31
CA LEU A 112 -13.17 -0.61 3.36
C LEU A 112 -13.80 0.77 3.15
N LEU A 113 -14.32 1.07 1.96
CA LEU A 113 -14.91 2.37 1.61
C LEU A 113 -16.45 2.42 1.68
N ARG A 114 -17.12 1.34 2.11
CA ARG A 114 -18.59 1.32 2.23
C ARG A 114 -19.07 2.36 3.25
N GLY A 115 -19.91 3.30 2.81
CA GLY A 115 -20.42 4.39 3.64
C GLY A 115 -19.37 5.45 4.02
N LYS A 116 -18.23 5.49 3.32
CA LYS A 116 -17.16 6.45 3.56
C LYS A 116 -17.07 7.46 2.41
N ARG A 117 -16.69 8.69 2.73
CA ARG A 117 -16.26 9.68 1.74
C ARG A 117 -14.83 9.34 1.33
N ALA A 118 -14.57 9.21 0.04
CA ALA A 118 -13.26 8.91 -0.51
C ALA A 118 -13.02 9.72 -1.79
N THR A 119 -11.76 9.85 -2.20
CA THR A 119 -11.34 10.39 -3.49
C THR A 119 -10.38 9.43 -4.16
N THR A 120 -10.24 9.55 -5.47
CA THR A 120 -9.30 8.77 -6.30
C THR A 120 -8.70 9.69 -7.36
N HIS A 121 -7.87 9.15 -8.25
CA HIS A 121 -7.43 9.87 -9.44
C HIS A 121 -8.62 10.29 -10.32
N TRP A 122 -8.56 11.45 -10.98
CA TRP A 122 -9.68 12.00 -11.75
C TRP A 122 -10.08 11.18 -12.98
N TYR A 123 -9.21 10.28 -13.43
CA TYR A 123 -9.45 9.35 -14.56
C TYR A 123 -9.70 7.90 -14.11
N ALA A 124 -9.79 7.65 -12.80
CA ALA A 124 -10.02 6.32 -12.25
C ALA A 124 -11.50 5.90 -12.35
#